data_AF-A0A1V5RSD1-F1
#
_entry.id   AF-A0A1V5RSD1-F1
#
_cell.length_a   1.000
_cell.length_b   1.000
_cell.length_c   1.000
_cell.angle_alpha   90.00
_cell.angle_beta   90.00
_cell.angle_gamma   90.00
#
_symmetry.space_group_name_H-M   'P 1'
#
loop_
_entity.id
_entity.type
_entity.pdbx_description
1 polymer ?
#
loop_
_entity_poly.entity_id
_entity_poly.type
_entity_poly.pdbx_seq_one_letter_code
_entity_poly.pdbx_strand_id
1 'polypeptide(L)'
;MYEITLDRPARVYLVGQDPRLDQPEAFLRRLAGLAKHVVNARAGRTTLAALAAASAQTEVAVRLGLAWLAAAGQLTILADGPELHLAAGSGQPAAAAERAALDGRLSAALAESAAYRAHFRRAPAESLFHRARQAR
;
A
#
# COMPACT_ATOMS: atom_id res chain seq x y z
N MET A 1 41.38 11.66 -5.12
CA MET A 1 40.20 10.76 -5.22
C MET A 1 39.50 10.87 -3.87
N TYR A 2 38.38 11.58 -3.78
CA TYR A 2 37.66 11.76 -2.50
C TYR A 2 36.56 10.70 -2.42
N GLU A 3 36.71 9.73 -1.52
CA GLU A 3 35.60 8.92 -1.03
C GLU A 3 34.78 9.78 -0.06
N ILE A 4 33.51 10.04 -0.41
CA ILE A 4 32.56 10.63 0.53
C ILE A 4 31.97 9.49 1.34
N THR A 5 32.46 9.29 2.56
CA THR A 5 31.87 8.37 3.52
C THR A 5 30.61 9.02 4.09
N LEU A 6 29.42 8.57 3.65
CA LEU A 6 28.12 9.05 4.13
C LEU A 6 27.76 8.43 5.51
N ASP A 7 28.67 8.46 6.49
CA ASP A 7 28.48 7.81 7.78
C ASP A 7 27.76 8.68 8.83
N ARG A 8 27.62 10.00 8.59
CA ARG A 8 26.96 10.94 9.51
C ARG A 8 26.20 12.06 8.77
N PRO A 9 24.88 11.95 8.59
CA PRO A 9 24.11 13.01 7.94
C PRO A 9 24.11 14.29 8.79
N ALA A 10 24.43 15.43 8.18
CA ALA A 10 24.39 16.74 8.85
C ALA A 10 22.96 17.22 9.15
N ARG A 11 21.97 16.71 8.41
CA ARG A 11 20.55 17.07 8.57
C ARG A 11 19.67 15.91 8.09
N VAL A 12 18.60 15.64 8.82
CA VAL A 12 17.57 14.66 8.45
C VAL A 12 16.23 15.37 8.34
N TYR A 13 15.50 15.14 7.25
CA TYR A 13 14.16 15.67 7.02
C TYR A 13 13.13 14.55 7.21
N LEU A 14 12.17 14.75 8.10
CA LEU A 14 11.05 13.84 8.31
C LEU A 14 9.84 14.36 7.54
N VAL A 15 9.24 13.51 6.69
CA VAL A 15 8.07 13.86 5.88
C VAL A 15 6.89 12.98 6.29
N GLY A 16 5.88 13.60 6.91
CA GLY A 16 4.70 12.93 7.46
C GLY A 16 3.38 13.37 6.83
N GLN A 17 3.34 13.56 5.51
CA GLN A 17 2.14 14.00 4.81
C GLN A 17 1.03 12.94 4.87
N ASP A 18 -0.19 13.37 5.18
CA ASP A 18 -1.37 12.50 5.22
C ASP A 18 -1.90 12.23 3.80
N PRO A 19 -1.90 10.97 3.31
CA PRO A 19 -2.41 10.64 1.99
C PRO A 19 -3.93 10.65 1.92
N ARG A 20 -4.65 10.69 3.06
CA ARG A 20 -6.12 10.57 3.18
C ARG A 20 -6.69 9.29 2.58
N LEU A 21 -5.91 8.21 2.62
CA LEU A 21 -6.24 6.90 2.05
C LEU A 21 -6.25 5.78 3.11
N ASP A 22 -6.36 6.13 4.38
CA ASP A 22 -6.40 5.18 5.49
C ASP A 22 -7.81 4.64 5.76
N GLN A 23 -8.83 5.12 5.03
CA GLN A 23 -10.20 4.64 5.12
C GLN A 23 -10.52 3.67 3.98
N PRO A 24 -11.19 2.52 4.26
CA PRO A 24 -11.44 1.48 3.25
C PRO A 24 -12.09 2.00 1.98
N GLU A 25 -13.15 2.80 2.08
CA GLU A 25 -13.87 3.33 0.91
C GLU A 25 -12.97 4.23 0.03
N ALA A 26 -12.26 5.17 0.64
CA ALA A 26 -11.37 6.09 -0.06
C ALA A 26 -10.20 5.34 -0.73
N PHE A 27 -9.64 4.36 -0.02
CA PHE A 27 -8.58 3.49 -0.52
C PHE A 27 -9.04 2.64 -1.69
N LEU A 28 -10.16 1.91 -1.55
CA LEU A 28 -10.69 1.03 -2.60
C LEU A 28 -11.05 1.81 -3.85
N ARG A 29 -11.66 3.00 -3.71
CA ARG A 29 -11.95 3.88 -4.85
C ARG A 29 -10.67 4.30 -5.58
N ARG A 30 -9.61 4.67 -4.85
CA ARG A 30 -8.32 5.02 -5.45
C ARG A 30 -7.69 3.82 -6.14
N LEU A 31 -7.69 2.66 -5.48
CA LEU A 31 -7.09 1.43 -6.00
C LEU A 31 -7.84 0.92 -7.25
N ALA A 32 -9.17 1.01 -7.28
CA ALA A 32 -9.97 0.67 -8.46
C ALA A 32 -9.60 1.55 -9.67
N GLY A 33 -9.38 2.86 -9.45
CA GLY A 33 -8.91 3.76 -10.49
C GLY A 33 -7.52 3.39 -11.02
N LEU A 34 -6.59 3.04 -10.12
CA LEU A 34 -5.25 2.56 -10.48
C LEU A 34 -5.31 1.24 -11.26
N ALA A 35 -6.08 0.25 -10.78
CA ALA A 35 -6.26 -1.03 -11.44
C ALA A 35 -6.87 -0.88 -12.84
N LYS A 36 -7.90 -0.04 -12.98
CA LYS A 36 -8.51 0.29 -14.28
C LYS A 36 -7.49 0.91 -15.23
N HIS A 37 -6.65 1.83 -14.76
CA HIS A 37 -5.59 2.41 -15.56
C HIS A 37 -4.56 1.34 -16.00
N VAL A 38 -4.16 0.44 -15.10
CA VAL A 38 -3.25 -0.67 -15.42
C VAL A 38 -3.83 -1.58 -16.50
N VAL A 39 -5.10 -1.98 -16.37
CA VAL A 39 -5.79 -2.82 -17.36
C VAL A 39 -5.81 -2.13 -18.73
N ASN A 40 -6.18 -0.85 -18.78
CA ASN A 40 -6.40 -0.14 -20.04
C ASN A 40 -5.12 0.39 -20.71
N ALA A 41 -4.12 0.80 -19.92
CA ALA A 41 -2.95 1.52 -20.43
C ALA A 41 -1.64 0.73 -20.31
N ARG A 42 -1.62 -0.36 -19.52
CA ARG A 42 -0.41 -1.17 -19.28
C ARG A 42 -0.62 -2.66 -19.59
N ALA A 43 -1.63 -2.97 -20.42
CA ALA A 43 -2.01 -4.33 -20.76
C ALA A 43 -2.17 -5.25 -19.53
N GLY A 44 -2.69 -4.68 -18.43
CA GLY A 44 -2.92 -5.41 -17.19
C GLY A 44 -1.69 -5.63 -16.31
N ARG A 45 -0.49 -5.22 -16.72
CA ARG A 45 0.76 -5.56 -16.01
C ARG A 45 1.19 -4.47 -15.02
N THR A 46 1.49 -4.88 -13.78
CA THR A 46 1.99 -4.01 -12.71
C THR A 46 2.72 -4.84 -11.65
N THR A 47 3.18 -4.22 -10.57
CA THR A 47 3.66 -4.91 -9.35
C THR A 47 2.89 -4.42 -8.14
N LEU A 48 2.93 -5.19 -7.04
CA LEU A 48 2.38 -4.73 -5.76
C LEU A 48 3.09 -3.48 -5.26
N ALA A 49 4.43 -3.45 -5.34
CA ALA A 49 5.23 -2.29 -4.97
C ALA A 49 4.80 -1.01 -5.71
N ALA A 50 4.53 -1.09 -7.02
CA ALA A 50 4.08 0.06 -7.79
C ALA A 50 2.70 0.58 -7.35
N LEU A 51 1.76 -0.33 -7.07
CA LEU A 51 0.42 0.02 -6.56
C LEU A 51 0.48 0.56 -5.12
N ALA A 52 1.34 -0.02 -4.28
CA ALA A 52 1.61 0.42 -2.92
C ALA A 52 2.14 1.86 -2.92
N ALA A 53 3.15 2.14 -3.75
CA ALA A 53 3.69 3.49 -3.93
C ALA A 53 2.62 4.48 -4.42
N ALA A 54 1.82 4.11 -5.43
CA ALA A 54 0.80 4.97 -6.01
C ALA A 54 -0.44 5.22 -5.12
N SER A 55 -0.62 4.39 -4.09
CA SER A 55 -1.69 4.50 -3.09
C SER A 55 -1.20 4.97 -1.72
N ALA A 56 0.12 5.14 -1.53
CA ALA A 56 0.72 5.37 -0.22
C ALA A 56 0.27 4.35 0.82
N GLN A 57 0.14 3.07 0.46
CA GLN A 57 -0.23 1.99 1.38
C GLN A 57 0.77 0.84 1.29
N THR A 58 0.69 -0.09 2.25
CA THR A 58 1.53 -1.29 2.26
C THR A 58 1.12 -2.29 1.17
N GLU A 59 2.03 -3.15 0.74
CA GLU A 59 1.69 -4.23 -0.21
C GLU A 59 0.61 -5.17 0.34
N VAL A 60 0.56 -5.36 1.66
CA VAL A 60 -0.49 -6.14 2.34
C VAL A 60 -1.87 -5.51 2.13
N ALA A 61 -2.00 -4.20 2.38
CA ALA A 61 -3.25 -3.47 2.16
C ALA A 61 -3.66 -3.48 0.67
N VAL A 62 -2.69 -3.32 -0.25
CA VAL A 62 -2.94 -3.43 -1.70
C VAL A 62 -3.44 -4.82 -2.08
N ARG A 63 -2.80 -5.88 -1.60
CA ARG A 63 -3.19 -7.26 -1.91
C ARG A 63 -4.62 -7.55 -1.42
N LEU A 64 -4.96 -7.12 -0.21
CA LEU A 64 -6.31 -7.24 0.35
C LEU A 64 -7.32 -6.41 -0.44
N GLY A 65 -6.96 -5.18 -0.84
CA GLY A 65 -7.80 -4.32 -1.66
C GLY A 65 -8.06 -4.91 -3.05
N LEU A 66 -7.04 -5.47 -3.71
CA LEU A 66 -7.19 -6.15 -5.00
C LEU A 66 -8.07 -7.39 -4.87
N ALA A 67 -7.89 -8.18 -3.81
CA ALA A 67 -8.74 -9.34 -3.52
C ALA A 67 -10.20 -8.92 -3.29
N TRP A 68 -10.44 -7.82 -2.55
CA TRP A 68 -11.78 -7.28 -2.34
C TRP A 68 -12.41 -6.82 -3.67
N LEU A 69 -11.67 -6.09 -4.51
CA LEU A 69 -12.14 -5.65 -5.83
C LEU A 69 -12.46 -6.83 -6.75
N ALA A 70 -11.67 -7.90 -6.69
CA ALA A 70 -11.95 -9.14 -7.41
C ALA A 70 -13.22 -9.83 -6.89
N ALA A 71 -13.37 -9.96 -5.57
CA ALA A 71 -14.58 -10.52 -4.94
C ALA A 71 -15.83 -9.65 -5.15
N ALA A 72 -15.66 -8.35 -5.44
CA ALA A 72 -16.74 -7.46 -5.85
C ALA A 72 -17.04 -7.53 -7.37
N GLY A 73 -16.31 -8.35 -8.13
CA GLY A 73 -16.47 -8.51 -9.58
C GLY A 73 -15.93 -7.35 -10.41
N GLN A 74 -15.15 -6.43 -9.81
CA GLN A 74 -14.66 -5.22 -10.48
C GLN A 74 -13.40 -5.46 -11.32
N LEU A 75 -12.60 -6.46 -10.95
CA LEU A 75 -11.40 -6.88 -11.69
C LEU A 75 -11.20 -8.38 -11.60
N THR A 76 -10.28 -8.92 -12.39
CA THR A 76 -9.80 -10.29 -12.27
C THR A 76 -8.28 -10.28 -12.12
N ILE A 77 -7.75 -11.10 -11.20
CA ILE A 77 -6.31 -11.30 -11.02
C ILE A 77 -5.94 -12.58 -11.77
N LEU A 78 -5.23 -12.44 -12.89
CA LEU A 78 -4.81 -13.55 -13.74
C LEU A 78 -3.51 -14.19 -13.25
N ALA A 79 -2.64 -13.39 -12.62
CA ALA A 79 -1.39 -13.86 -12.01
C ALA A 79 -1.03 -12.99 -10.81
N ASP A 80 -0.55 -13.64 -9.75
CA ASP A 80 -0.08 -13.00 -8.52
C ASP A 80 1.31 -13.57 -8.15
N GLY A 81 2.35 -12.91 -8.64
CA GLY A 81 3.75 -13.25 -8.40
C GLY A 81 4.63 -11.99 -8.33
N PRO A 82 5.89 -12.03 -8.79
CA PRO A 82 6.74 -10.84 -8.87
C PRO A 82 6.12 -9.73 -9.73
N GLU A 83 5.41 -10.13 -10.79
CA GLU A 83 4.52 -9.28 -11.59
C GLU A 83 3.06 -9.67 -11.30
N LEU A 84 2.19 -8.67 -11.24
CA LEU A 84 0.74 -8.80 -11.19
C LEU A 84 0.18 -8.66 -12.60
N HIS A 85 -0.75 -9.54 -12.95
CA HIS A 85 -1.53 -9.42 -14.18
C HIS A 85 -3.02 -9.26 -13.84
N LEU A 86 -3.57 -8.11 -14.17
CA LEU A 86 -4.95 -7.71 -13.92
C LEU A 86 -5.75 -7.69 -15.23
N ALA A 87 -7.01 -8.09 -15.17
CA ALA A 87 -7.97 -7.99 -16.26
C ALA A 87 -9.27 -7.32 -15.81
N ALA A 88 -10.12 -6.97 -16.77
CA ALA A 88 -11.48 -6.51 -16.50
C ALA A 88 -12.25 -7.58 -15.71
N GLY A 89 -13.03 -7.13 -14.74
CA GLY A 89 -13.81 -8.04 -13.89
C GLY A 89 -14.99 -8.66 -14.63
N SER A 90 -15.51 -9.75 -14.06
CA SER A 90 -16.70 -10.46 -14.56
C SER A 90 -18.01 -9.69 -14.35
N GLY A 91 -18.01 -8.66 -13.50
CA GLY A 91 -19.23 -7.99 -13.02
C GLY A 91 -20.06 -8.84 -12.05
N GLN A 92 -19.62 -10.06 -11.74
CA GLN A 92 -20.30 -10.98 -10.85
C GLN A 92 -19.61 -10.99 -9.49
N PRO A 93 -20.27 -10.51 -8.43
CA PRO A 93 -19.66 -10.43 -7.12
C PRO A 93 -19.78 -11.78 -6.40
N ALA A 94 -18.78 -12.15 -5.61
CA ALA A 94 -18.69 -13.39 -4.85
C ALA A 94 -19.73 -13.47 -3.71
N ALA A 95 -19.60 -14.45 -2.80
CA ALA A 95 -20.48 -14.52 -1.64
C ALA A 95 -20.30 -13.30 -0.70
N ALA A 96 -21.39 -12.84 -0.08
CA ALA A 96 -21.33 -11.70 0.84
C ALA A 96 -20.40 -11.94 2.05
N ALA A 97 -20.37 -13.17 2.57
CA ALA A 97 -19.50 -13.57 3.68
C ALA A 97 -18.01 -13.44 3.33
N GLU A 98 -17.62 -13.79 2.10
CA GLU A 98 -16.24 -13.65 1.62
C GLU A 98 -15.83 -12.17 1.55
N ARG A 99 -16.70 -11.32 0.99
CA ARG A 99 -16.47 -9.87 0.95
C ARG A 99 -16.35 -9.28 2.35
N ALA A 100 -17.18 -9.70 3.30
CA ALA A 100 -17.13 -9.23 4.68
C ALA A 100 -15.83 -9.63 5.39
N ALA A 101 -15.33 -10.85 5.15
CA ALA A 101 -14.05 -11.29 5.70
C ALA A 101 -12.86 -10.47 5.13
N LEU A 102 -12.88 -10.17 3.83
CA LEU A 102 -11.88 -9.31 3.19
C LEU A 102 -11.94 -7.87 3.71
N ASP A 103 -13.15 -7.34 3.92
CA ASP A 103 -13.38 -5.99 4.45
C ASP A 103 -12.79 -5.83 5.87
N GLY A 104 -13.01 -6.79 6.76
CA GLY A 104 -12.43 -6.78 8.11
C GLY A 104 -10.90 -6.81 8.11
N ARG A 105 -10.30 -7.66 7.26
CA ARG A 105 -8.83 -7.74 7.11
C ARG A 105 -8.24 -6.48 6.52
N LEU A 106 -8.89 -5.91 5.50
CA LEU A 106 -8.47 -4.66 4.88
C LEU A 106 -8.53 -3.50 5.88
N SER A 107 -9.64 -3.39 6.62
CA SER A 107 -9.82 -2.37 7.64
C SER A 107 -8.74 -2.44 8.72
N ALA A 108 -8.39 -3.64 9.18
CA ALA A 108 -7.30 -3.83 10.14
C ALA A 108 -5.94 -3.37 9.58
N ALA A 109 -5.60 -3.75 8.34
CA ALA A 109 -4.34 -3.37 7.71
C ALA A 109 -4.21 -1.84 7.48
N LEU A 110 -5.31 -1.18 7.11
CA LEU A 110 -5.35 0.28 6.96
C LEU A 110 -5.27 0.97 8.33
N ALA A 111 -5.94 0.45 9.36
CA ALA A 111 -5.90 0.98 10.72
C ALA A 111 -4.49 0.93 11.31
N GLU A 112 -3.72 -0.13 11.04
CA GLU A 112 -2.31 -0.22 11.44
C GLU A 112 -1.47 0.91 10.81
N SER A 113 -1.63 1.13 9.50
CA SER A 113 -0.93 2.21 8.79
C SER A 113 -1.34 3.60 9.31
N ALA A 114 -2.63 3.80 9.59
CA ALA A 114 -3.16 5.02 10.18
C ALA A 114 -2.57 5.30 11.57
N ALA A 115 -2.51 4.27 12.43
CA ALA A 115 -1.97 4.35 13.77
C ALA A 115 -0.47 4.68 13.74
N TYR A 116 0.29 4.03 12.86
CA TYR A 116 1.71 4.34 12.65
C TYR A 116 1.90 5.79 12.18
N ARG A 117 1.16 6.25 11.17
CA ARG A 117 1.24 7.65 10.70
C ARG A 117 0.89 8.65 11.80
N ALA A 118 -0.15 8.37 12.59
CA ALA A 118 -0.53 9.20 13.71
C ALA A 118 0.57 9.27 14.78
N HIS A 119 1.21 8.13 15.08
CA HIS A 119 2.37 8.08 15.98
C HIS A 119 3.56 8.85 15.40
N PHE A 120 3.94 8.60 14.14
CA PHE A 120 5.07 9.23 13.46
C PHE A 120 4.95 10.77 13.47
N ARG A 121 3.74 11.32 13.29
CA ARG A 121 3.50 12.78 13.30
C ARG A 121 3.66 13.43 14.67
N ARG A 122 3.46 12.69 15.76
CA ARG A 122 3.46 13.24 17.14
C ARG A 122 4.70 12.85 17.93
N ALA A 123 5.41 11.80 17.52
CA ALA A 123 6.60 11.32 18.20
C ALA A 123 7.72 12.37 18.11
N PRO A 124 8.51 12.57 19.19
CA PRO A 124 9.77 13.30 19.10
C PRO A 124 10.66 12.71 18.01
N ALA A 125 11.28 13.55 17.18
CA ALA A 125 12.07 13.10 16.04
C ALA A 125 13.18 12.12 16.47
N GLU A 126 13.79 12.37 17.61
CA GLU A 126 14.87 11.58 18.19
C GLU A 126 14.42 10.16 18.56
N SER A 127 13.14 9.98 18.92
CA SER A 127 12.58 8.66 19.27
C SER A 127 12.34 7.76 18.06
N LEU A 128 12.32 8.32 16.85
CA LEU A 128 12.14 7.56 15.61
C LEU A 128 13.44 6.93 15.10
N PHE A 129 14.59 7.32 15.69
CA PHE A 129 15.90 6.78 15.34
C PHE A 129 16.42 5.89 16.46
N HIS A 130 16.66 4.62 16.16
CA HIS A 130 17.39 3.77 17.07
C HIS A 130 18.89 4.07 16.95
N ARG A 131 19.58 4.38 18.06
CA ARG A 131 21.05 4.41 18.05
C ARG A 131 21.56 3.03 17.65
N ALA A 132 22.23 2.90 16.51
CA ALA A 132 23.03 1.72 16.22
C ALA A 132 24.13 1.62 17.29
N ARG A 133 24.20 0.49 18.00
CA ARG A 133 25.31 0.20 18.91
C ARG A 133 26.60 0.25 18.08
N GLN A 134 27.49 1.18 18.40
CA GLN A 134 28.84 1.19 17.86
C GLN A 134 29.57 -0.02 18.45
N ALA A 135 29.83 -1.03 17.62
CA ALA A 135 30.76 -2.10 17.95
C ALA A 135 32.15 -1.46 18.10
N ARG A 136 32.77 -1.69 19.26
CA ARG A 136 34.17 -1.33 19.55
C ARG A 136 35.11 -2.26 18.80
#